data_AF-A0A8T5U8K0-F1
#
_entry.id   AF-A0A8T5U8K0-F1
#
_cell.length_a   1.000
_cell.length_b   1.000
_cell.length_c   1.000
_cell.angle_alpha   90.00
_cell.angle_beta   90.00
_cell.angle_gamma   90.00
#
_symmetry.space_group_name_H-M   'P 1'
#
loop_
_entity.id
_entity.type
_entity.pdbx_description
1 polymer ?
#
loop_
_entity_poly.entity_id
_entity_poly.type
_entity_poly.pdbx_seq_one_letter_code
_entity_poly.pdbx_strand_id
1 'polypeptide(L)'
;MLISFPNMGPNWVAFKTLFTSLGLDVVIPDPTNREAIKIGVKQSPEFVCFPFKATIGDFVNAINKGADTLVMAIDCGPCRFGFYASVQERVLKDMGYKDITVIPLDQADLAA
;
A
#
# COMPACT_ATOMS: atom_id res chain seq x y z
N MET A 1 -2.44 16.39 1.49
CA MET A 1 -1.79 15.08 1.48
C MET A 1 -2.56 14.20 2.42
N LEU A 2 -3.29 13.24 1.85
CA LEU A 2 -4.09 12.28 2.59
C LEU A 2 -3.46 10.91 2.43
N ILE A 3 -2.87 10.41 3.51
CA ILE A 3 -2.03 9.20 3.49
C ILE A 3 -2.85 7.96 3.78
N SER A 4 -2.54 6.86 3.09
CA SER A 4 -2.97 5.52 3.46
C SER A 4 -1.84 4.51 3.34
N PHE A 5 -2.01 3.36 3.97
CA PHE A 5 -1.10 2.22 3.95
C PHE A 5 -1.94 0.93 3.81
N PRO A 6 -1.36 -0.21 3.41
CA PRO A 6 -2.13 -1.44 3.26
C PRO A 6 -2.45 -2.06 4.62
N ASN A 7 -3.52 -2.86 4.67
CA ASN A 7 -3.88 -3.60 5.88
C ASN A 7 -3.07 -4.89 5.96
N MET A 8 -2.13 -4.95 6.90
CA MET A 8 -1.28 -6.12 7.15
C MET A 8 -1.42 -6.55 8.60
N GLY A 9 -2.64 -6.97 8.96
CA GLY A 9 -2.98 -7.33 10.33
C GLY A 9 -3.25 -6.09 11.20
N PRO A 10 -2.84 -6.07 12.48
CA PRO A 10 -3.10 -4.93 13.36
C PRO A 10 -2.11 -3.75 13.14
N ASN A 11 -1.40 -3.70 12.01
CA ASN A 11 -0.40 -2.67 11.72
C ASN A 11 -0.97 -1.24 11.72
N TRP A 12 -2.27 -1.10 11.45
CA TRP A 12 -2.95 0.20 11.37
C TRP A 12 -2.85 1.03 12.64
N VAL A 13 -2.73 0.41 13.83
CA VAL A 13 -2.58 1.14 15.09
C VAL A 13 -1.26 1.91 15.11
N ALA A 14 -0.17 1.25 14.70
CA ALA A 14 1.16 1.85 14.68
C ALA A 14 1.26 2.95 13.62
N PHE A 15 0.84 2.66 12.38
CA PHE A 15 0.92 3.63 11.29
C PHE A 15 0.00 4.83 11.50
N LYS A 16 -1.22 4.62 11.99
CA LYS A 16 -2.11 5.74 12.34
C LYS A 16 -1.43 6.66 13.34
N THR A 17 -0.94 6.10 14.44
CA THR A 17 -0.31 6.88 15.52
C THR A 17 0.90 7.65 15.01
N LEU A 18 1.76 7.00 14.21
CA LEU A 18 2.94 7.61 13.60
C LEU A 18 2.57 8.83 12.74
N PHE A 19 1.70 8.65 11.75
CA PHE A 19 1.36 9.72 10.81
C PHE A 19 0.57 10.84 11.47
N THR A 20 -0.34 10.54 12.40
CA THR A 20 -1.05 11.59 13.14
C THR A 20 -0.13 12.38 14.05
N SER A 21 0.92 11.75 14.61
CA SER A 21 1.92 12.46 15.42
C SER A 21 2.79 13.39 14.58
N LEU A 22 2.92 13.11 13.27
CA LEU A 22 3.57 13.98 12.30
C LEU A 22 2.64 15.09 11.76
N GLY A 23 1.40 15.17 12.24
CA GLY A 23 0.41 16.17 11.81
C GLY A 23 -0.21 15.89 10.44
N LEU A 24 -0.19 14.62 9.99
CA LEU A 24 -0.71 14.20 8.69
C LEU A 24 -2.10 13.57 8.83
N ASP A 25 -2.97 13.82 7.84
CA ASP A 25 -4.27 13.18 7.74
C ASP A 25 -4.13 11.75 7.18
N VAL A 26 -4.84 10.80 7.80
CA VAL A 26 -4.70 9.37 7.51
C VAL A 26 -6.05 8.74 7.20
N VAL A 27 -6.14 8.10 6.03
CA VAL A 27 -7.20 7.14 5.73
C VAL A 27 -6.80 5.79 6.29
N ILE A 28 -7.59 5.30 7.25
CA ILE A 28 -7.38 3.96 7.80
C ILE A 28 -7.87 2.95 6.74
N PRO A 29 -7.04 1.97 6.35
CA PRO A 29 -7.47 0.94 5.41
C PRO A 29 -8.57 0.09 6.03
N ASP A 30 -9.53 -0.35 5.23
CA ASP A 30 -10.54 -1.30 5.69
C ASP A 30 -9.90 -2.66 5.99
N PRO A 31 -10.57 -3.52 6.79
CA PRO A 31 -10.28 -4.94 6.81
C PRO A 31 -10.23 -5.50 5.38
N THR A 32 -9.11 -6.12 5.01
CA THR A 32 -8.96 -6.77 3.71
C THR A 32 -10.09 -7.78 3.52
N ASN A 33 -10.90 -7.57 2.49
CA ASN A 33 -12.09 -8.37 2.22
C ASN A 33 -11.98 -9.06 0.85
N ARG A 34 -12.96 -9.93 0.56
CA ARG A 34 -12.95 -10.72 -0.68
C ARG A 34 -12.99 -9.86 -1.95
N GLU A 35 -13.65 -8.71 -1.92
CA GLU A 35 -13.73 -7.81 -3.07
C GLU A 35 -12.38 -7.12 -3.33
N ALA A 36 -11.70 -6.65 -2.28
CA ALA A 36 -10.34 -6.13 -2.38
C ALA A 36 -9.39 -7.17 -2.99
N ILE A 37 -9.46 -8.43 -2.52
CA ILE A 37 -8.64 -9.53 -3.04
C ILE A 37 -8.95 -9.81 -4.51
N LYS A 38 -10.23 -9.81 -4.92
CA LYS A 38 -10.61 -10.01 -6.33
C LYS A 38 -10.03 -8.94 -7.25
N ILE A 39 -10.09 -7.68 -6.83
CA ILE A 39 -9.47 -6.55 -7.56
C ILE A 39 -7.97 -6.82 -7.70
N GLY A 40 -7.30 -7.12 -6.58
CA GLY A 40 -5.89 -7.47 -6.55
C GLY A 40 -5.49 -8.59 -7.50
N VAL A 41 -6.23 -9.71 -7.46
CA VAL A 41 -5.97 -10.87 -8.32
C VAL A 41 -6.18 -10.54 -9.80
N LYS A 42 -7.18 -9.71 -10.14
CA LYS A 42 -7.46 -9.32 -11.52
C LYS A 42 -6.39 -8.41 -12.11
N GLN A 43 -5.79 -7.54 -11.29
CA GLN A 43 -4.86 -6.50 -11.75
C GLN A 43 -3.38 -6.88 -11.62
N SER A 44 -3.09 -7.94 -10.87
CA SER A 44 -1.71 -8.35 -10.59
C SER A 44 -1.27 -9.51 -11.50
N PRO A 45 0.03 -9.63 -11.81
CA PRO A 45 0.53 -10.80 -12.53
C PRO A 45 0.26 -12.10 -11.76
N GLU A 46 0.00 -13.20 -12.48
CA GLU A 46 -0.40 -14.47 -11.88
C GLU A 46 0.63 -14.99 -10.86
N PHE A 47 1.92 -14.89 -11.19
CA PHE A 47 3.03 -15.45 -10.42
C PHE A 47 3.50 -14.59 -9.24
N VAL A 48 2.88 -13.43 -8.96
CA VAL A 48 3.23 -12.65 -7.77
C VAL A 48 2.61 -13.26 -6.52
N CYS A 49 3.28 -13.07 -5.39
CA CYS A 49 2.83 -13.58 -4.11
C CYS A 49 1.49 -12.96 -3.69
N PHE A 50 0.69 -13.72 -2.95
CA PHE A 50 -0.65 -13.31 -2.54
C PHE A 50 -0.72 -11.96 -1.78
N PRO A 51 0.22 -11.61 -0.89
CA PRO A 51 0.18 -10.33 -0.18
C PRO A 51 0.25 -9.13 -1.14
N PHE A 52 0.97 -9.23 -2.25
CA PHE A 52 1.00 -8.19 -3.30
C PHE A 52 -0.40 -7.94 -3.84
N LYS A 53 -1.13 -9.02 -4.14
CA LYS A 53 -2.48 -8.97 -4.68
C LYS A 53 -3.43 -8.35 -3.66
N ALA A 54 -3.39 -8.80 -2.41
CA ALA A 54 -4.24 -8.26 -1.35
C ALA A 54 -4.03 -6.74 -1.15
N THR A 55 -2.79 -6.29 -1.09
CA THR A 55 -2.43 -4.88 -0.83
C THR A 55 -2.78 -3.94 -1.98
N ILE A 56 -2.77 -4.39 -3.24
CA ILE A 56 -3.34 -3.62 -4.35
C ILE A 56 -4.83 -3.32 -4.10
N GLY A 57 -5.59 -4.31 -3.65
CA GLY A 57 -7.01 -4.12 -3.33
C GLY A 57 -7.23 -3.10 -2.21
N ASP A 58 -6.42 -3.17 -1.16
CA ASP A 58 -6.47 -2.21 -0.06
C ASP A 58 -6.14 -0.79 -0.53
N PHE A 59 -5.15 -0.63 -1.41
CA PHE A 59 -4.83 0.66 -2.00
C PHE A 59 -5.93 1.22 -2.88
N VAL A 60 -6.58 0.40 -3.70
CA VAL A 60 -7.74 0.83 -4.49
C VAL A 60 -8.86 1.34 -3.57
N ASN A 61 -9.14 0.65 -2.47
CA ASN A 61 -10.14 1.09 -1.50
C ASN A 61 -9.72 2.41 -0.82
N ALA A 62 -8.45 2.56 -0.47
CA ALA A 62 -7.92 3.79 0.10
C ALA A 62 -8.03 4.99 -0.85
N ILE A 63 -7.67 4.79 -2.13
CA ILE A 63 -7.81 5.82 -3.17
C ILE A 63 -9.28 6.23 -3.33
N ASN A 64 -10.20 5.26 -3.33
CA ASN A 64 -11.65 5.55 -3.41
C ASN A 64 -12.17 6.36 -2.21
N LYS A 65 -11.47 6.33 -1.07
CA LYS A 65 -11.75 7.17 0.11
C LYS A 65 -11.05 8.52 0.07
N GLY A 66 -10.32 8.83 -1.00
CA GLY A 66 -9.65 10.11 -1.24
C GLY A 66 -8.16 10.13 -0.90
N ALA A 67 -7.53 8.99 -0.58
CA ALA A 67 -6.08 8.97 -0.34
C ALA A 67 -5.31 9.35 -1.62
N ASP A 68 -4.44 10.35 -1.52
CA ASP A 68 -3.57 10.82 -2.60
C ASP A 68 -2.14 10.23 -2.50
N THR A 69 -1.77 9.77 -1.31
CA THR A 69 -0.44 9.28 -1.00
C THR A 69 -0.55 7.91 -0.33
N LEU A 70 0.16 6.93 -0.89
CA LEU A 70 0.16 5.55 -0.42
C LEU A 70 1.55 5.21 0.11
N VAL A 71 1.59 4.61 1.29
CA VAL A 71 2.83 4.19 1.93
C VAL A 71 2.91 2.68 1.90
N MET A 72 4.01 2.16 1.36
CA MET A 72 4.26 0.73 1.25
C MET A 72 5.58 0.38 1.91
N ALA A 73 5.54 -0.49 2.92
CA ALA A 73 6.77 -1.08 3.45
C ALA A 73 7.45 -1.93 2.38
N ILE A 74 8.77 -1.81 2.27
CA ILE A 74 9.63 -2.60 1.40
C ILE A 74 10.78 -3.20 2.22
N ASP A 75 11.47 -4.17 1.64
CA ASP A 75 12.63 -4.83 2.26
C ASP A 75 13.72 -5.04 1.20
N CYS A 76 14.98 -5.01 1.62
CA CYS A 76 16.14 -5.33 0.80
C CYS A 76 16.46 -6.84 0.78
N GLY A 77 15.67 -7.66 1.48
CA GLY A 77 15.81 -9.11 1.54
C GLY A 77 15.59 -9.85 0.21
N PRO A 78 15.76 -11.19 0.19
CA PRO A 78 15.76 -12.00 -1.04
C PRO A 78 14.38 -12.13 -1.71
N CYS A 79 13.32 -11.58 -1.10
CA CYS A 79 11.96 -11.76 -1.57
C CYS A 79 11.51 -10.61 -2.51
N ARG A 80 10.31 -10.74 -3.07
CA ARG A 80 9.75 -9.73 -3.99
C ARG A 80 9.27 -8.45 -3.30
N PHE A 81 9.29 -8.41 -1.96
CA PHE A 81 8.76 -7.30 -1.17
C PHE A 81 9.47 -5.97 -1.47
N GLY A 82 10.77 -6.01 -1.75
CA GLY A 82 11.53 -4.84 -2.21
C GLY A 82 10.98 -4.16 -3.46
N PHE A 83 10.26 -4.89 -4.31
CA PHE A 83 9.67 -4.36 -5.54
C PHE A 83 8.20 -3.96 -5.40
N TYR A 84 7.59 -4.11 -4.22
CA TYR A 84 6.16 -3.86 -4.05
C TYR A 84 5.81 -2.43 -4.43
N ALA A 85 6.45 -1.44 -3.80
CA ALA A 85 6.13 -0.02 -4.04
C ALA A 85 6.16 0.34 -5.53
N SER A 86 7.27 0.04 -6.22
CA SER A 86 7.45 0.40 -7.64
C SER A 86 6.49 -0.34 -8.57
N VAL A 87 6.28 -1.64 -8.35
CA VAL A 87 5.39 -2.43 -9.21
C VAL A 87 3.92 -2.09 -8.93
N GLN A 88 3.54 -1.84 -7.68
CA GLN A 88 2.19 -1.43 -7.32
C GLN A 88 1.86 -0.05 -7.86
N GLU A 89 2.79 0.91 -7.76
CA GLU A 89 2.65 2.22 -8.38
C GLU A 89 2.37 2.10 -9.88
N ARG A 90 3.13 1.23 -10.57
CA ARG A 90 2.91 0.98 -11.99
C ARG A 90 1.53 0.41 -12.27
N VAL A 91 1.12 -0.63 -11.54
CA VAL A 91 -0.20 -1.26 -11.69
C VAL A 91 -1.32 -0.24 -11.46
N LEU A 92 -1.23 0.57 -10.41
CA LEU A 92 -2.24 1.59 -10.11
C LEU A 92 -2.31 2.68 -11.20
N LYS A 93 -1.16 3.10 -11.74
CA LYS A 93 -1.13 4.03 -12.90
C LYS A 93 -1.75 3.41 -14.15
N ASP A 94 -1.48 2.13 -14.43
CA ASP A 94 -2.07 1.41 -15.56
C ASP A 94 -3.60 1.23 -15.38
N MET A 95 -4.11 1.21 -14.14
CA MET A 95 -5.54 1.26 -13.82
C MET A 95 -6.19 2.64 -14.02
N GLY A 96 -5.40 3.69 -14.26
CA GLY A 96 -5.88 5.06 -14.49
C GLY A 96 -5.71 6.01 -13.30
N TYR A 97 -5.15 5.58 -12.18
CA TYR A 97 -4.83 6.45 -11.04
C TYR A 97 -3.54 7.21 -11.32
N LYS A 98 -3.64 8.42 -11.86
CA LYS A 98 -2.47 9.23 -12.27
C LYS A 98 -1.92 10.14 -11.18
N ASP A 99 -2.79 10.61 -10.29
CA ASP A 99 -2.48 11.61 -9.27
C ASP A 99 -2.19 10.97 -7.90
N ILE A 100 -1.58 9.77 -7.90
CA ILE A 100 -1.18 9.06 -6.69
C ILE A 100 0.34 9.07 -6.52
N THR A 101 0.79 9.23 -5.29
CA THR A 101 2.20 9.07 -4.90
C THR A 101 2.36 7.81 -4.09
N VAL A 102 3.27 6.92 -4.46
CA VAL A 102 3.62 5.73 -3.65
C VAL A 102 4.98 5.96 -3.01
N ILE A 103 5.03 6.00 -1.68
CA ILE A 103 6.24 6.19 -0.89
C ILE A 103 6.70 4.83 -0.34
N PRO A 104 7.88 4.32 -0.74
CA PRO A 104 8.48 3.16 -0.11
C PRO A 104 8.98 3.52 1.28
N LEU A 105 8.74 2.64 2.26
CA LEU A 105 9.41 2.65 3.56
C LEU A 105 10.39 1.48 3.63
N ASP A 106 11.68 1.77 3.52
CA ASP A 106 12.74 0.78 3.63
C ASP A 106 13.16 0.58 5.09
N GLN A 107 13.55 -0.64 5.46
CA GLN A 107 14.22 -0.92 6.73
C GLN A 107 15.61 -0.28 6.79
N ALA A 108 16.31 -0.12 5.66
CA ALA A 108 17.58 0.59 5.62
C ALA A 108 17.47 2.04 6.12
N ASP A 109 16.32 2.69 5.89
CA ASP A 109 16.04 4.05 6.34
C ASP A 109 15.76 4.15 7.86
N LEU A 110 15.47 3.02 8.53
CA LEU A 110 15.22 2.95 9.97
C LEU A 110 16.49 2.66 10.81
N ALA A 111 17.58 2.26 10.15
CA ALA A 111 18.85 1.90 10.78
C ALA A 111 19.91 3.03 10.72
N ALA A 112 19.53 4.21 10.19
CA ALA A 112 20.37 5.39 10.07
C ALA A 112 20.15 6.39 11.23
#